data_AF-A0A1D6NJR2-F1
#
_entry.id   AF-A0A1D6NJR2-F1
#
_cell.length_a   1.000
_cell.length_b   1.000
_cell.length_c   1.000
_cell.angle_alpha   90.00
_cell.angle_beta   90.00
_cell.angle_gamma   90.00
#
_symmetry.space_group_name_H-M   'P 1'
#
loop_
_entity.id
_entity.type
_entity.pdbx_description
1 polymer ?
#
loop_
_entity_poly.entity_id
_entity_poly.type
_entity_poly.pdbx_seq_one_letter_code
_entity_poly.pdbx_strand_id
1 'polypeptide(L)'
;MRDLSGFVETRQQLLSLKPNHRMNWIGFAVAHHLNSNSSKAVEVLEAYEGTLEDDYPPENERYEHNEMLLYKISLFEECGMLDRALEEMQKKESKIVDKLSFKEQMASVLFKLGRFDESESIYRSLLFMNPDNYKYFIAVQKCLGLYSDNGQYSAADVERLSALYNSLKEKYAWSSAVKRIPLDFLEGEKFQEAADNYVRPLLTKGVPSLFSDLSPLYEHPGKANILEQLFLKLEDSIRDSGCFPGW
;
A
#
# COMPACT_ATOMS: atom_id res chain seq x y z
N MET A 1 -12.42 -22.27 -21.77
CA MET A 1 -11.11 -21.81 -22.30
C MET A 1 -11.35 -20.46 -22.95
N ARG A 2 -10.62 -19.40 -22.56
CA ARG A 2 -10.74 -18.06 -23.15
C ARG A 2 -9.77 -17.98 -24.33
N ASP A 3 -10.25 -17.66 -25.53
CA ASP A 3 -9.39 -17.47 -26.72
C ASP A 3 -8.84 -16.04 -26.74
N LEU A 4 -7.62 -15.86 -26.21
CA LEU A 4 -6.96 -14.55 -26.13
C LEU A 4 -6.29 -14.16 -27.45
N SER A 5 -5.81 -15.14 -28.22
CA SER A 5 -5.30 -14.94 -29.58
C SER A 5 -6.37 -14.36 -30.50
N GLY A 6 -7.55 -14.98 -30.57
CA GLY A 6 -8.67 -14.48 -31.36
C GLY A 6 -9.17 -13.12 -30.88
N PHE A 7 -9.04 -12.82 -29.57
CA PHE A 7 -9.35 -11.49 -29.05
C PHE A 7 -8.40 -10.41 -29.58
N VAL A 8 -7.09 -10.68 -29.64
CA VAL A 8 -6.09 -9.78 -30.24
C VAL A 8 -6.40 -9.53 -31.71
N GLU A 9 -6.66 -10.58 -32.48
CA GLU A 9 -7.00 -10.48 -33.91
C GLU A 9 -8.27 -9.63 -34.12
N THR A 10 -9.32 -9.88 -33.33
CA THR A 10 -10.57 -9.12 -33.39
C THR A 10 -10.33 -7.64 -33.09
N ARG A 11 -9.53 -7.32 -32.07
CA ARG A 11 -9.21 -5.94 -31.71
C ARG A 11 -8.36 -5.24 -32.76
N GLN A 12 -7.45 -5.95 -33.41
CA GLN A 12 -6.68 -5.43 -34.53
C GLN A 12 -7.58 -5.05 -35.72
N GLN A 13 -8.55 -5.91 -36.06
CA GLN A 13 -9.52 -5.63 -37.12
C GLN A 13 -10.37 -4.40 -36.80
N LEU A 14 -10.89 -4.30 -35.57
CA LEU A 14 -11.68 -3.14 -35.13
C LEU A 14 -10.88 -1.84 -35.18
N LEU A 15 -9.61 -1.88 -34.77
CA LEU A 15 -8.71 -0.74 -34.84
C LEU A 15 -8.45 -0.31 -36.29
N SER A 16 -8.21 -1.28 -37.18
CA SER A 16 -7.98 -1.02 -38.61
C SER A 16 -9.20 -0.41 -39.29
N LEU A 17 -10.41 -0.84 -38.91
CA LEU A 17 -11.66 -0.32 -39.46
C LEU A 17 -12.01 1.09 -38.95
N LYS A 18 -11.71 1.39 -37.68
CA LYS A 18 -12.06 2.65 -37.03
C LYS A 18 -10.91 3.16 -36.14
N PRO A 19 -9.80 3.64 -36.73
CA PRO A 19 -8.64 4.11 -35.98
C PRO A 19 -8.89 5.43 -35.25
N ASN A 20 -9.85 6.24 -35.71
CA ASN A 20 -10.21 7.51 -35.06
C ASN A 20 -10.95 7.30 -33.72
N HIS A 21 -11.38 6.06 -33.43
CA HIS A 21 -12.11 5.76 -32.20
C HIS A 21 -11.16 5.25 -31.12
N ARG A 22 -10.87 6.10 -30.14
CA ARG A 22 -10.01 5.83 -28.98
C ARG A 22 -10.18 4.43 -28.36
N MET A 23 -11.43 4.01 -28.11
CA MET A 23 -11.68 2.71 -27.46
C MET A 23 -11.14 1.51 -28.23
N ASN A 24 -10.91 1.63 -29.54
CA ASN A 24 -10.29 0.56 -30.31
C ASN A 24 -8.79 0.45 -30.01
N TRP A 25 -8.09 1.57 -29.79
CA TRP A 25 -6.69 1.58 -29.36
C TRP A 25 -6.54 0.97 -27.96
N ILE A 26 -7.34 1.45 -27.00
CA ILE A 26 -7.32 0.93 -25.63
C ILE A 26 -7.67 -0.56 -25.63
N GLY A 27 -8.73 -0.97 -26.35
CA GLY A 27 -9.12 -2.37 -26.45
C GLY A 27 -8.04 -3.26 -27.06
N PHE A 28 -7.25 -2.75 -28.01
CA PHE A 28 -6.14 -3.48 -28.61
C PHE A 28 -4.93 -3.58 -27.68
N ALA A 29 -4.60 -2.51 -26.95
CA ALA A 29 -3.57 -2.55 -25.91
C ALA A 29 -3.93 -3.57 -24.81
N VAL A 30 -5.16 -3.53 -24.32
CA VAL A 30 -5.66 -4.50 -23.31
C VAL A 30 -5.62 -5.93 -23.84
N ALA A 31 -5.94 -6.17 -25.11
CA ALA A 31 -5.85 -7.50 -25.69
C ALA A 31 -4.42 -8.05 -25.68
N HIS A 32 -3.44 -7.22 -26.04
CA HIS A 32 -2.02 -7.58 -25.95
C HIS A 32 -1.57 -7.82 -24.51
N HIS A 33 -1.97 -6.96 -23.57
CA HIS A 33 -1.64 -7.12 -22.14
C HIS A 33 -2.20 -8.43 -21.58
N LEU A 34 -3.48 -8.73 -21.83
CA LEU A 34 -4.10 -9.99 -21.40
C LEU A 34 -3.45 -11.22 -22.04
N ASN A 35 -2.92 -11.09 -23.25
CA ASN A 35 -2.14 -12.13 -23.92
C ASN A 35 -0.65 -12.15 -23.49
N SER A 36 -0.34 -11.60 -22.31
CA SER A 36 1.01 -11.56 -21.71
C SER A 36 2.06 -10.83 -22.55
N ASN A 37 1.63 -9.89 -23.40
CA ASN A 37 2.51 -9.08 -24.22
C ASN A 37 2.41 -7.59 -23.84
N SER A 38 2.84 -7.30 -22.61
CA SER A 38 2.79 -5.97 -21.99
C SER A 38 3.64 -4.95 -22.76
N SER A 39 4.78 -5.37 -23.34
CA SER A 39 5.60 -4.50 -24.22
C SER A 39 4.81 -4.03 -25.44
N LYS A 40 4.06 -4.95 -26.08
CA LYS A 40 3.24 -4.56 -27.24
C LYS A 40 2.07 -3.67 -26.85
N ALA A 41 1.49 -3.89 -25.67
CA ALA A 41 0.46 -3.00 -25.13
C ALA A 41 0.99 -1.57 -24.95
N VAL A 42 2.21 -1.40 -24.43
CA VAL A 42 2.89 -0.09 -24.34
C VAL A 42 3.06 0.53 -25.73
N GLU A 43 3.60 -0.21 -26.71
CA GLU A 43 3.77 0.31 -28.08
C GLU A 43 2.44 0.81 -28.69
N VAL A 44 1.34 0.10 -28.45
CA VAL A 44 0.00 0.50 -28.94
C VAL A 44 -0.46 1.80 -28.28
N LEU A 45 -0.25 1.95 -26.97
CA LEU A 45 -0.62 3.18 -26.25
C LEU A 45 0.24 4.37 -26.68
N GLU A 46 1.54 4.16 -26.88
CA GLU A 46 2.45 5.20 -27.36
C GLU A 46 2.13 5.63 -28.79
N ALA A 47 1.77 4.68 -29.66
CA ALA A 47 1.29 4.97 -31.00
C ALA A 47 -0.01 5.79 -30.95
N TYR A 48 -0.95 5.44 -30.07
CA TYR A 48 -2.18 6.21 -29.88
C TYR A 48 -1.89 7.63 -29.41
N GLU A 49 -1.05 7.82 -28.39
CA GLU A 49 -0.68 9.16 -27.92
C GLU A 49 0.01 9.99 -29.01
N GLY A 50 0.83 9.37 -29.86
CA GLY A 50 1.46 10.04 -31.01
C GLY A 50 0.47 10.51 -32.08
N THR A 51 -0.78 10.03 -32.07
CA THR A 51 -1.85 10.53 -32.96
C THR A 51 -2.59 11.74 -32.39
N LEU A 52 -2.39 12.09 -31.12
CA LEU A 52 -3.07 13.20 -30.48
C LEU A 52 -2.32 14.51 -30.77
N GLU A 53 -3.02 15.49 -31.34
CA GLU A 53 -2.46 16.82 -31.64
C GLU A 53 -2.17 17.63 -30.37
N ASP A 54 -3.01 17.46 -29.34
CA ASP A 54 -2.78 17.97 -27.99
C ASP A 54 -2.85 16.81 -27.00
N ASP A 55 -1.95 16.84 -26.03
CA ASP A 55 -1.86 15.88 -24.96
C ASP A 55 -2.84 16.24 -23.82
N TYR A 56 -3.93 16.92 -24.17
CA TYR A 56 -4.97 17.41 -23.29
C TYR A 56 -6.34 17.26 -23.96
N PRO A 57 -7.01 16.12 -23.76
CA PRO A 57 -8.26 15.83 -24.48
C PRO A 57 -9.41 16.73 -23.99
N PRO A 58 -10.50 16.78 -24.78
CA PRO A 58 -11.75 17.44 -24.39
C PRO A 58 -12.21 17.03 -22.99
N GLU A 59 -12.90 17.93 -22.29
CA GLU A 59 -13.25 17.75 -20.87
C GLU A 59 -14.02 16.46 -20.58
N ASN A 60 -14.90 16.05 -21.50
CA ASN A 60 -15.66 14.80 -21.42
C ASN A 60 -14.80 13.53 -21.55
N GLU A 61 -13.57 13.63 -22.06
CA GLU A 61 -12.64 12.51 -22.28
C GLU A 61 -11.44 12.53 -21.31
N ARG A 62 -11.31 13.59 -20.51
CA ARG A 62 -10.19 13.76 -19.56
C ARG A 62 -10.11 12.63 -18.55
N TYR A 63 -11.24 12.21 -17.98
CA TYR A 63 -11.26 11.13 -17.01
C TYR A 63 -10.66 9.85 -17.60
N GLU A 64 -11.18 9.42 -18.75
CA GLU A 64 -10.66 8.23 -19.45
C GLU A 64 -9.18 8.40 -19.81
N HIS A 65 -8.74 9.59 -20.20
CA HIS A 65 -7.33 9.86 -20.54
C HIS A 65 -6.42 9.72 -19.33
N ASN A 66 -6.85 10.21 -18.17
CA ASN A 66 -6.10 10.05 -16.93
C ASN A 66 -5.95 8.57 -16.54
N GLU A 67 -7.01 7.78 -16.67
CA GLU A 67 -6.97 6.34 -16.42
C GLU A 67 -6.02 5.63 -17.40
N MET A 68 -6.00 6.05 -18.67
CA MET A 68 -5.07 5.52 -19.66
C MET A 68 -3.61 5.85 -19.32
N LEU A 69 -3.32 7.06 -18.84
CA LEU A 69 -1.97 7.44 -18.41
C LEU A 69 -1.49 6.56 -17.24
N LEU A 70 -2.33 6.39 -16.21
CA LEU A 70 -2.02 5.50 -15.08
C LEU A 70 -1.87 4.03 -15.52
N TYR A 71 -2.65 3.58 -16.49
CA TYR A 71 -2.53 2.24 -17.08
C TYR A 71 -1.21 2.07 -17.85
N LYS A 72 -0.81 3.07 -18.65
CA LYS A 72 0.48 3.05 -19.35
C LYS A 72 1.65 2.99 -18.36
N ILE A 73 1.57 3.75 -17.28
CA ILE A 73 2.56 3.76 -16.20
C ILE A 73 2.66 2.39 -15.53
N SER A 74 1.54 1.74 -15.22
CA SER A 74 1.56 0.39 -14.63
C SER A 74 2.13 -0.66 -15.58
N LEU A 75 1.88 -0.53 -16.90
CA LEU A 75 2.52 -1.37 -17.91
C LEU A 75 4.04 -1.17 -17.98
N PHE A 76 4.54 0.07 -17.85
CA PHE A 76 5.98 0.31 -17.75
C PHE A 76 6.59 -0.39 -16.54
N GLU A 77 5.93 -0.30 -15.39
CA GLU A 77 6.36 -0.98 -14.17
C GLU A 77 6.37 -2.51 -14.33
N GLU A 78 5.35 -3.09 -14.96
CA GLU A 78 5.25 -4.53 -15.24
C GLU A 78 6.35 -5.01 -16.21
N CYS A 79 6.69 -4.18 -17.21
CA CYS A 79 7.78 -4.47 -18.15
C CYS A 79 9.18 -4.24 -17.57
N GLY A 80 9.30 -3.78 -16.31
CA GLY A 80 10.58 -3.41 -15.70
C GLY A 80 11.20 -2.13 -16.26
N MET A 81 10.46 -1.34 -17.04
CA MET A 81 10.88 -0.06 -17.61
C MET A 81 10.70 1.07 -16.60
N LEU A 82 11.33 0.95 -15.42
CA LEU A 82 11.08 1.80 -14.27
C LEU A 82 11.51 3.26 -14.48
N ASP A 83 12.64 3.50 -15.15
CA ASP A 83 13.09 4.87 -15.48
C ASP A 83 12.08 5.58 -16.39
N ARG A 84 11.58 4.89 -17.42
CA ARG A 84 10.53 5.41 -18.31
C ARG A 84 9.23 5.68 -17.55
N ALA A 85 8.85 4.80 -16.62
CA ALA A 85 7.67 5.01 -15.78
C ALA A 85 7.81 6.32 -14.98
N LEU A 86 8.96 6.54 -14.36
CA LEU A 86 9.22 7.73 -13.57
C LEU A 86 9.23 9.01 -14.40
N GLU A 87 9.91 9.00 -15.57
CA GLU A 87 9.91 10.12 -16.50
C GLU A 87 8.50 10.48 -16.97
N GLU A 88 7.70 9.47 -17.33
CA GLU A 88 6.32 9.67 -17.78
C GLU A 88 5.44 10.24 -16.66
N MET A 89 5.58 9.71 -15.44
CA MET A 89 4.87 10.22 -14.27
C MET A 89 5.20 11.70 -14.01
N GLN A 90 6.48 12.08 -14.06
CA GLN A 90 6.91 13.48 -13.84
C GLN A 90 6.39 14.41 -14.93
N LYS A 91 6.45 13.98 -16.20
CA LYS A 91 5.97 14.76 -17.34
C LYS A 91 4.45 14.98 -17.31
N LYS A 92 3.70 13.98 -16.85
CA LYS A 92 2.23 13.95 -16.89
C LYS A 92 1.57 14.28 -15.55
N GLU A 93 2.33 14.59 -14.51
CA GLU A 93 1.82 14.82 -13.15
C GLU A 93 0.65 15.82 -13.12
N SER A 94 0.77 16.95 -13.83
CA SER A 94 -0.25 17.99 -13.87
C SER A 94 -1.59 17.54 -14.49
N LYS A 95 -1.55 16.48 -15.30
CA LYS A 95 -2.71 15.94 -16.04
C LYS A 95 -3.44 14.87 -15.24
N ILE A 96 -2.70 14.09 -14.45
CA ILE A 96 -3.27 13.01 -13.65
C ILE A 96 -4.09 13.59 -12.49
N VAL A 97 -5.41 13.38 -12.55
CA VAL A 97 -6.36 13.87 -11.54
C VAL A 97 -6.33 13.01 -10.27
N ASP A 98 -6.19 11.69 -10.40
CA ASP A 98 -6.09 10.80 -9.24
C ASP A 98 -4.69 10.91 -8.59
N LYS A 99 -4.58 11.87 -7.67
CA LYS A 99 -3.34 12.12 -6.92
C LYS A 99 -3.01 11.02 -5.92
N LEU A 100 -3.98 10.22 -5.49
CA LEU A 100 -3.73 9.14 -4.55
C LEU A 100 -3.02 7.99 -5.26
N SER A 101 -3.63 7.46 -6.32
CA SER A 101 -3.05 6.37 -7.12
C SER A 101 -1.70 6.78 -7.72
N PHE A 102 -1.59 8.04 -8.18
CA PHE A 102 -0.31 8.58 -8.65
C PHE A 102 0.79 8.50 -7.59
N LYS A 103 0.53 8.96 -6.35
CA LYS A 103 1.51 8.92 -5.27
C LYS A 103 1.87 7.49 -4.87
N GLU A 104 0.90 6.58 -4.82
CA GLU A 104 1.14 5.17 -4.51
C GLU A 104 2.03 4.50 -5.55
N GLN A 105 1.74 4.69 -6.84
CA GLN A 105 2.55 4.16 -7.94
C GLN A 105 3.94 4.82 -7.98
N MET A 106 4.02 6.14 -7.83
CA MET A 106 5.28 6.89 -7.80
C MET A 106 6.20 6.37 -6.70
N ALA A 107 5.69 6.20 -5.48
CA ALA A 107 6.46 5.65 -4.38
C ALA A 107 6.92 4.20 -4.66
N SER A 108 6.06 3.35 -5.24
CA SER A 108 6.41 2.00 -5.66
C SER A 108 7.56 1.99 -6.68
N VAL A 109 7.49 2.83 -7.72
CA VAL A 109 8.52 2.94 -8.76
C VAL A 109 9.83 3.45 -8.19
N LEU A 110 9.81 4.50 -7.36
CA LEU A 110 11.00 5.03 -6.68
C LEU A 110 11.67 3.98 -5.79
N PHE A 111 10.87 3.21 -5.04
CA PHE A 111 11.36 2.10 -4.23
C PHE A 111 12.08 1.06 -5.09
N LYS A 112 11.47 0.63 -6.19
CA LYS A 112 12.04 -0.37 -7.11
C LYS A 112 13.30 0.13 -7.83
N LEU A 113 13.44 1.44 -8.04
CA LEU A 113 14.66 2.09 -8.55
C LEU A 113 15.77 2.24 -7.48
N GLY A 114 15.51 1.88 -6.22
CA GLY A 114 16.47 2.05 -5.12
C GLY A 114 16.53 3.48 -4.56
N ARG A 115 15.61 4.36 -4.96
CA ARG A 115 15.50 5.74 -4.47
C ARG A 115 14.70 5.78 -3.17
N PHE A 116 15.22 5.12 -2.14
CA PHE A 116 14.50 4.83 -0.90
C PHE A 116 14.08 6.08 -0.12
N ASP A 117 14.93 7.11 -0.04
CA ASP A 117 14.63 8.35 0.69
C ASP A 117 13.42 9.10 0.10
N GLU A 118 13.35 9.17 -1.23
CA GLU A 118 12.24 9.82 -1.93
C GLU A 118 10.95 9.01 -1.81
N SER A 119 11.06 7.68 -1.95
CA SER A 119 9.94 6.76 -1.72
C SER A 119 9.39 6.89 -0.29
N GLU A 120 10.27 6.92 0.72
CA GLU A 120 9.89 7.08 2.12
C GLU A 120 9.13 8.39 2.34
N SER A 121 9.62 9.50 1.79
CA SER A 121 8.99 10.80 1.90
C SER A 121 7.55 10.78 1.35
N ILE A 122 7.34 10.15 0.19
CA ILE A 122 6.00 10.01 -0.40
C ILE A 122 5.12 9.13 0.49
N TYR A 123 5.60 7.99 0.97
CA TYR A 123 4.82 7.13 1.87
C TYR A 123 4.49 7.81 3.21
N ARG A 124 5.36 8.67 3.74
CA ARG A 124 5.03 9.51 4.91
C ARG A 124 3.93 10.52 4.59
N SER A 125 3.91 11.08 3.39
CA SER A 125 2.80 11.93 2.94
C SER A 125 1.48 11.16 2.79
N LEU A 126 1.55 9.88 2.37
CA LEU A 126 0.41 8.98 2.28
C LEU A 126 -0.13 8.60 3.67
N LEU A 127 0.77 8.34 4.64
CA LEU A 127 0.40 8.12 6.04
C LEU A 127 -0.28 9.35 6.66
N PHE A 128 0.12 10.56 6.29
CA PHE A 128 -0.58 11.75 6.73
C PHE A 128 -2.05 11.80 6.24
N MET A 129 -2.32 11.30 5.03
CA MET A 129 -3.68 11.23 4.48
C MET A 129 -4.50 10.09 5.07
N ASN A 130 -3.90 8.91 5.27
CA ASN A 130 -4.55 7.75 5.88
C ASN A 130 -3.57 7.02 6.81
N PRO A 131 -3.54 7.37 8.11
CA PRO A 131 -2.61 6.79 9.08
C PRO A 131 -3.03 5.39 9.55
N ASP A 132 -4.11 4.80 9.02
CA ASP A 132 -4.56 3.44 9.38
C ASP A 132 -4.32 2.43 8.24
N ASN A 133 -3.68 2.85 7.14
CA ASN A 133 -3.31 1.95 6.05
C ASN A 133 -1.99 1.22 6.34
N TYR A 134 -2.09 -0.06 6.73
CA TYR A 134 -0.95 -0.94 7.00
C TYR A 134 0.07 -1.01 5.86
N LYS A 135 -0.36 -0.92 4.60
CA LYS A 135 0.54 -0.99 3.44
C LYS A 135 1.56 0.13 3.46
N TYR A 136 1.18 1.34 3.90
CA TYR A 136 2.10 2.47 3.94
C TYR A 136 3.15 2.33 5.06
N PHE A 137 2.77 1.77 6.21
CA PHE A 137 3.75 1.45 7.26
C PHE A 137 4.75 0.42 6.81
N ILE A 138 4.28 -0.67 6.19
CA ILE A 138 5.13 -1.71 5.61
C ILE A 138 6.09 -1.08 4.59
N ALA A 139 5.59 -0.20 3.73
CA ALA A 139 6.42 0.46 2.72
C ALA A 139 7.48 1.39 3.33
N VAL A 140 7.14 2.18 4.36
CA VAL A 140 8.12 2.99 5.12
C VAL A 140 9.18 2.10 5.77
N GLN A 141 8.77 1.01 6.42
CA GLN A 141 9.71 0.05 7.02
C GLN A 141 10.64 -0.55 5.96
N LYS A 142 10.12 -0.91 4.78
CA LYS A 142 10.92 -1.40 3.65
C LYS A 142 11.93 -0.35 3.17
N CYS A 143 11.53 0.91 3.02
CA CYS A 143 12.44 2.00 2.62
C CYS A 143 13.59 2.18 3.64
N LEU A 144 13.29 2.01 4.93
CA LEU A 144 14.27 2.15 6.02
C LEU A 144 15.14 0.90 6.26
N GLY A 145 14.90 -0.19 5.51
CA GLY A 145 15.54 -1.49 5.74
C GLY A 145 15.16 -2.13 7.08
N LEU A 146 13.96 -1.84 7.59
CA LEU A 146 13.45 -2.28 8.90
C LEU A 146 12.28 -3.27 8.79
N TYR A 147 11.92 -3.72 7.58
CA TYR A 147 10.83 -4.66 7.37
C TYR A 147 11.35 -6.11 7.38
N SER A 148 10.59 -7.01 8.01
CA SER A 148 10.91 -8.44 8.08
C SER A 148 9.69 -9.29 7.74
N ASP A 149 9.79 -10.13 6.70
CA ASP A 149 8.69 -11.02 6.26
C ASP A 149 8.35 -12.11 7.30
N ASN A 150 9.32 -12.54 8.11
CA ASN A 150 9.15 -13.58 9.12
C ASN A 150 8.92 -13.01 10.54
N GLY A 151 8.83 -11.69 10.67
CA GLY A 151 8.63 -11.01 11.95
C GLY A 151 9.81 -11.13 12.92
N GLN A 152 11.00 -11.52 12.45
CA GLN A 152 12.21 -11.56 13.27
C GLN A 152 13.00 -10.26 13.10
N TYR A 153 13.42 -9.68 14.21
CA TYR A 153 14.13 -8.41 14.26
C TYR A 153 15.36 -8.52 15.16
N SER A 154 16.46 -7.88 14.78
CA SER A 154 17.59 -7.73 15.70
C SER A 154 17.24 -6.73 16.81
N ALA A 155 17.96 -6.77 17.93
CA ALA A 155 17.77 -5.79 19.01
C ALA A 155 17.91 -4.33 18.50
N ALA A 156 18.84 -4.09 17.56
CA ALA A 156 19.04 -2.78 16.94
C ALA A 156 17.85 -2.37 16.05
N ASP A 157 17.27 -3.32 15.31
CA ASP A 157 16.09 -3.04 14.49
C ASP A 157 14.85 -2.76 15.34
N VAL A 158 14.67 -3.50 16.45
CA VAL A 158 13.60 -3.24 17.41
C VAL A 158 13.72 -1.84 17.99
N GLU A 159 14.93 -1.38 18.36
CA GLU A 159 15.14 -0.01 18.85
C GLU A 159 14.81 1.04 17.80
N ARG A 160 15.27 0.86 16.55
CA ARG A 160 14.96 1.77 15.43
C ARG A 160 13.45 1.79 15.12
N LEU A 161 12.79 0.64 15.12
CA LEU A 161 11.34 0.53 14.94
C LEU A 161 10.59 1.19 16.10
N SER A 162 11.00 0.97 17.35
CA SER A 162 10.41 1.66 18.51
C SER A 162 10.52 3.18 18.39
N ALA A 163 11.70 3.70 18.01
CA ALA A 163 11.89 5.13 17.79
C ALA A 163 10.99 5.68 16.66
N LEU A 164 10.88 4.95 15.55
CA LEU A 164 9.99 5.29 14.44
C LEU A 164 8.53 5.37 14.91
N TYR A 165 8.03 4.31 15.56
CA TYR A 165 6.63 4.25 16.01
C TYR A 165 6.31 5.24 17.12
N ASN A 166 7.26 5.57 18.01
CA ASN A 166 7.09 6.64 18.98
C ASN A 166 6.88 7.99 18.29
N SER A 167 7.70 8.33 17.29
CA SER A 167 7.53 9.56 16.51
C SER A 167 6.21 9.60 15.73
N LEU A 168 5.74 8.44 15.24
CA LEU A 168 4.46 8.32 14.54
C LEU A 168 3.28 8.43 15.49
N LYS A 169 3.40 7.91 16.72
CA LYS A 169 2.36 7.98 17.76
C LYS A 169 2.14 9.41 18.23
N GLU A 170 3.19 10.24 18.30
CA GLU A 170 3.07 11.67 18.57
C GLU A 170 2.26 12.40 17.49
N LYS A 171 2.45 12.04 16.21
CA LYS A 171 1.75 12.65 15.07
C LYS A 171 0.33 12.12 14.88
N TYR A 172 0.11 10.84 15.14
CA TYR A 172 -1.11 10.11 14.81
C TYR A 172 -1.68 9.37 16.02
N ALA A 173 -1.83 10.09 17.14
CA ALA A 173 -2.28 9.50 18.41
C ALA A 173 -3.67 8.84 18.34
N TRP A 174 -4.49 9.14 17.34
CA TRP A 174 -5.79 8.50 17.11
C TRP A 174 -5.70 7.20 16.31
N SER A 175 -4.63 6.98 15.54
CA SER A 175 -4.50 5.80 14.69
C SER A 175 -4.41 4.53 15.54
N SER A 176 -5.19 3.53 15.14
CA SER A 176 -5.12 2.19 15.73
C SER A 176 -3.91 1.44 15.17
N ALA A 177 -3.61 1.58 13.88
CA ALA A 177 -2.47 0.91 13.24
C ALA A 177 -1.14 1.27 13.89
N VAL A 178 -0.90 2.57 14.19
CA VAL A 178 0.33 3.03 14.87
C VAL A 178 0.52 2.40 16.25
N LYS A 179 -0.59 2.06 16.94
CA LYS A 179 -0.55 1.43 18.27
C LYS A 179 -0.46 -0.09 18.19
N ARG A 180 -1.05 -0.69 17.15
CA ARG A 180 -1.15 -2.14 16.96
C ARG A 180 0.11 -2.75 16.36
N ILE A 181 0.73 -2.11 15.36
CA ILE A 181 1.91 -2.65 14.67
C ILE A 181 3.12 -2.85 15.60
N PRO A 182 3.39 -1.98 16.61
CA PRO A 182 4.42 -2.24 17.60
C PRO A 182 4.32 -3.60 18.29
N LEU A 183 3.10 -4.12 18.48
CA LEU A 183 2.90 -5.43 19.09
C LEU A 183 3.44 -6.58 18.23
N ASP A 184 3.69 -6.38 16.93
CA ASP A 184 4.22 -7.40 16.02
C ASP A 184 5.72 -7.63 16.22
N PHE A 185 6.49 -6.60 16.59
CA PHE A 185 7.96 -6.71 16.73
C PHE A 185 8.48 -6.57 18.18
N LEU A 186 7.66 -6.08 19.11
CA LEU A 186 8.06 -6.01 20.52
C LEU A 186 8.02 -7.41 21.16
N GLU A 187 8.93 -7.63 22.11
CA GLU A 187 9.05 -8.88 22.88
C GLU A 187 9.21 -8.61 24.39
N GLY A 188 9.00 -9.64 25.21
CA GLY A 188 9.23 -9.60 26.66
C GLY A 188 8.43 -8.52 27.39
N GLU A 189 9.09 -7.84 28.34
CA GLU A 189 8.46 -6.78 29.15
C GLU A 189 7.96 -5.60 28.30
N LYS A 190 8.69 -5.22 27.23
CA LYS A 190 8.26 -4.15 26.32
C LYS A 190 6.97 -4.50 25.59
N PHE A 191 6.82 -5.77 25.18
CA PHE A 191 5.57 -6.27 24.61
C PHE A 191 4.44 -6.23 25.63
N GLN A 192 4.69 -6.71 26.86
CA GLN A 192 3.68 -6.73 27.92
C GLN A 192 3.12 -5.34 28.22
N GLU A 193 4.00 -4.33 28.37
CA GLU A 193 3.60 -2.95 28.60
C GLU A 193 2.82 -2.37 27.42
N ALA A 194 3.30 -2.59 26.19
CA ALA A 194 2.62 -2.11 24.99
C ALA A 194 1.25 -2.76 24.79
N ALA A 195 1.15 -4.07 25.03
CA ALA A 195 -0.10 -4.82 24.95
C ALA A 195 -1.11 -4.32 26.00
N ASP A 196 -0.68 -4.12 27.25
CA ASP A 196 -1.55 -3.62 28.31
C ASP A 196 -2.15 -2.23 27.95
N ASN A 197 -1.28 -1.32 27.50
CA ASN A 197 -1.69 0.00 27.04
C ASN A 197 -2.64 -0.04 25.83
N TYR A 198 -2.52 -1.05 24.97
CA TYR A 198 -3.36 -1.23 23.80
C TYR A 198 -4.74 -1.82 24.15
N VAL A 199 -4.78 -2.85 25.00
CA VAL A 199 -6.02 -3.60 25.28
C VAL A 199 -6.96 -2.88 26.23
N ARG A 200 -6.45 -2.17 27.24
CA ARG A 200 -7.31 -1.53 28.26
C ARG A 200 -8.37 -0.60 27.67
N PRO A 201 -8.02 0.38 26.80
CA PRO A 201 -9.03 1.28 26.26
C PRO A 201 -10.06 0.56 25.38
N LEU A 202 -9.67 -0.55 24.74
CA LEU A 202 -10.55 -1.34 23.87
C LEU A 202 -11.50 -2.22 24.71
N LEU A 203 -11.03 -2.77 25.82
CA LEU A 203 -11.85 -3.48 26.80
C LEU A 203 -12.84 -2.54 27.50
N THR A 204 -12.40 -1.36 27.97
CA THR A 204 -13.28 -0.36 28.57
C THR A 204 -14.41 0.06 27.64
N LYS A 205 -14.12 0.12 26.32
CA LYS A 205 -15.11 0.44 25.28
C LYS A 205 -15.94 -0.77 24.83
N GLY A 206 -15.65 -1.96 25.32
CA GLY A 206 -16.35 -3.19 24.93
C GLY A 206 -16.19 -3.56 23.45
N VAL A 207 -15.01 -3.33 22.86
CA VAL A 207 -14.75 -3.57 21.43
C VAL A 207 -14.77 -5.09 21.14
N PRO A 208 -15.76 -5.61 20.39
CA PRO A 208 -15.92 -7.07 20.21
C PRO A 208 -14.82 -7.70 19.34
N SER A 209 -14.19 -6.91 18.47
CA SER A 209 -13.15 -7.36 17.54
C SER A 209 -11.75 -7.45 18.13
N LEU A 210 -11.58 -7.13 19.43
CA LEU A 210 -10.26 -7.11 20.07
C LEU A 210 -9.53 -8.45 19.95
N PHE A 211 -10.22 -9.57 20.17
CA PHE A 211 -9.60 -10.89 20.07
C PHE A 211 -9.11 -11.16 18.63
N SER A 212 -9.94 -10.87 17.62
CA SER A 212 -9.56 -11.05 16.21
C SER A 212 -8.32 -10.25 15.84
N ASP A 213 -8.19 -9.03 16.38
CA ASP A 213 -7.04 -8.15 16.16
C ASP A 213 -5.74 -8.65 16.85
N LEU A 214 -5.87 -9.27 18.03
CA LEU A 214 -4.74 -9.87 18.77
C LEU A 214 -4.38 -11.28 18.29
N SER A 215 -5.31 -12.01 17.67
CA SER A 215 -5.12 -13.41 17.30
C SER A 215 -3.86 -13.69 16.46
N PRO A 216 -3.43 -12.83 15.51
CA PRO A 216 -2.19 -13.08 14.77
C PRO A 216 -0.94 -13.08 15.67
N LEU A 217 -0.99 -12.40 16.84
CA LEU A 217 0.14 -12.36 17.76
C LEU A 217 0.47 -13.73 18.36
N TYR A 218 -0.46 -14.68 18.31
CA TYR A 218 -0.32 -16.01 18.89
C TYR A 218 0.65 -16.87 18.05
N GLU A 219 0.90 -16.48 16.80
CA GLU A 219 1.89 -17.13 15.94
C GLU A 219 3.33 -16.83 16.39
N HIS A 220 3.54 -15.78 17.18
CA HIS A 220 4.86 -15.43 17.71
C HIS A 220 5.14 -16.12 19.06
N PRO A 221 6.32 -16.75 19.22
CA PRO A 221 6.71 -17.41 20.45
C PRO A 221 6.57 -16.51 21.69
N GLY A 222 5.96 -17.03 22.75
CA GLY A 222 5.85 -16.35 24.05
C GLY A 222 4.72 -15.32 24.17
N LYS A 223 4.28 -14.68 23.07
CA LYS A 223 3.24 -13.63 23.13
C LYS A 223 1.89 -14.12 23.64
N ALA A 224 1.48 -15.34 23.24
CA ALA A 224 0.24 -15.94 23.73
C ALA A 224 0.21 -16.08 25.26
N ASN A 225 1.32 -16.51 25.87
CA ASN A 225 1.44 -16.71 27.32
C ASN A 225 1.46 -15.36 28.06
N ILE A 226 2.12 -14.34 27.50
CA ILE A 226 2.10 -12.98 28.06
C ILE A 226 0.69 -12.38 28.00
N LEU A 227 -0.02 -12.57 26.88
CA LEU A 227 -1.40 -12.11 26.73
C LEU A 227 -2.34 -12.82 27.71
N GLU A 228 -2.21 -14.14 27.88
CA GLU A 228 -2.99 -14.90 28.86
C GLU A 228 -2.81 -14.34 30.28
N GLN A 229 -1.56 -14.19 30.73
CA GLN A 229 -1.26 -13.61 32.03
C GLN A 229 -1.81 -12.20 32.20
N LEU A 230 -1.73 -11.38 31.14
CA LEU A 230 -2.29 -10.03 31.13
C LEU A 230 -3.81 -10.07 31.32
N PHE A 231 -4.53 -10.85 30.53
CA PHE A 231 -5.99 -10.93 30.61
C PHE A 231 -6.48 -11.51 31.94
N LEU A 232 -5.83 -12.54 32.48
CA LEU A 232 -6.15 -13.10 33.80
C LEU A 232 -5.98 -12.04 34.90
N LYS A 233 -4.88 -11.27 34.87
CA LYS A 233 -4.65 -10.18 35.83
C LYS A 233 -5.70 -9.08 35.74
N LEU A 234 -6.14 -8.74 34.53
CA LEU A 234 -7.21 -7.75 34.32
C LEU A 234 -8.55 -8.28 34.84
N GLU A 235 -8.86 -9.55 34.60
CA GLU A 235 -10.08 -10.21 35.10
C GLU A 235 -10.11 -10.25 36.63
N ASP A 236 -9.04 -10.70 37.28
CA ASP A 236 -8.92 -10.78 38.74
C ASP A 236 -9.12 -9.40 39.37
N SER A 237 -8.48 -8.37 38.81
CA SER A 237 -8.65 -6.98 39.28
C SER A 237 -10.10 -6.51 39.19
N ILE A 238 -10.79 -6.78 38.08
CA ILE A 238 -12.20 -6.40 37.92
C ILE A 238 -13.06 -7.16 38.93
N ARG A 239 -12.78 -8.44 39.17
CA ARG A 239 -13.52 -9.27 40.12
C ARG A 239 -13.37 -8.76 41.55
N ASP A 240 -12.17 -8.36 41.94
CA ASP A 240 -11.86 -7.97 43.32
C ASP A 240 -12.19 -6.50 43.62
N SER A 241 -11.90 -5.60 42.68
CA SER A 241 -11.98 -4.14 42.91
C SER A 241 -13.05 -3.43 42.08
N GLY A 242 -13.63 -4.10 41.08
CA GLY A 242 -14.57 -3.49 40.13
C GLY A 242 -13.90 -2.55 39.11
N CYS A 243 -12.58 -2.39 39.15
CA CYS A 243 -11.80 -1.56 38.22
C CYS A 243 -10.55 -2.28 37.70
N PHE A 244 -9.96 -1.74 36.63
CA PHE A 244 -8.69 -2.22 36.10
C PHE A 244 -7.53 -1.82 37.03
N PRO A 245 -6.40 -2.56 37.05
CA PRO A 245 -5.28 -2.24 37.94
C PRO A 245 -4.75 -0.81 37.72
N GLY A 246 -4.56 -0.03 38.78
CA GLY A 246 -3.99 1.33 38.72
C GLY A 246 -4.99 2.45 38.44
N TRP A 247 -6.29 2.17 38.51
CA TRP A 247 -7.39 3.15 38.48
C TRP A 247 -8.02 3.35 39.87
#